data_AF-A0A7X4F5R4-F1
#
_entry.id   AF-A0A7X4F5R4-F1
#
_cell.length_a   1.000
_cell.length_b   1.000
_cell.length_c   1.000
_cell.angle_alpha   90.00
_cell.angle_beta   90.00
_cell.angle_gamma   90.00
#
_symmetry.space_group_name_H-M   'P 1'
#
loop_
_entity.id
_entity.type
_entity.pdbx_description
1 polymer ?
#
loop_
_entity_poly.entity_id
_entity_poly.type
_entity_poly.pdbx_seq_one_letter_code
_entity_poly.pdbx_strand_id
1 'polypeptide(L)'
;SCPLEHKPPYSPEEAKCQVQADAEDYVQGRVRQLRQLQSAMGSQPPLVVAPFDAELFGHWWYEGPQFLAALWREAPRQQLRFTTLRRCLEDSPQLQLCRPAPSSWGQGGYHGYWLNETNAWAVPLWHRCGLRMERLAATHGHHKQRKHLLRQAARELLLLQSSDWSFILRSGTTTDLAREQIHRHGERFQALADALDSGQAPPPAWLKAVEAEDNLFPDLHLKPWLPAPSRPA
;
A
#
# COMPACT_ATOMS: atom_id res chain seq x y z
N SER A 1 15.46 -2.41 30.07
CA SER A 1 16.00 -2.69 28.73
C SER A 1 17.44 -3.15 28.86
N CYS A 2 17.88 -4.11 28.04
CA CYS A 2 19.29 -4.54 27.98
C CYS A 2 20.06 -3.62 26.99
N PRO A 3 21.14 -2.95 27.42
CA PRO A 3 22.01 -2.19 26.51
C PRO A 3 22.56 -3.06 25.37
N LEU A 4 22.93 -2.46 24.23
CA LEU A 4 23.33 -3.22 23.04
C LEU A 4 24.56 -4.10 23.30
N GLU A 5 25.51 -3.57 24.06
CA GLU A 5 26.76 -4.23 24.48
C GLU A 5 26.55 -5.41 25.43
N HIS A 6 25.39 -5.51 26.07
CA HIS A 6 25.05 -6.59 27.00
C HIS A 6 24.11 -7.64 26.38
N LYS A 7 23.75 -7.50 25.10
CA LYS A 7 22.97 -8.52 24.40
C LYS A 7 23.85 -9.75 24.18
N PRO A 8 23.45 -10.94 24.68
CA PRO A 8 24.19 -12.15 24.40
C PRO A 8 24.11 -12.49 22.90
N PRO A 9 25.02 -13.36 22.40
CA PRO A 9 24.90 -13.94 21.08
C PRO A 9 23.54 -14.61 20.90
N TYR A 10 23.02 -14.56 19.67
CA TYR A 10 21.76 -15.20 19.32
C TYR A 10 21.84 -16.73 19.45
N SER A 11 20.80 -17.34 20.03
CA SER A 11 20.64 -18.79 20.19
C SER A 11 19.49 -19.29 19.30
N PRO A 12 19.77 -19.88 18.13
CA PRO A 12 18.74 -20.33 17.20
C PRO A 12 17.81 -21.41 17.79
N GLU A 13 18.33 -22.29 18.64
CA GLU A 13 17.52 -23.37 19.23
C GLU A 13 16.53 -22.83 20.26
N GLU A 14 16.93 -21.87 21.09
CA GLU A 14 16.02 -21.19 22.01
C GLU A 14 14.93 -20.42 21.25
N ALA A 15 15.32 -19.69 20.21
CA ALA A 15 14.37 -18.95 19.37
C ALA A 15 13.35 -19.89 18.70
N LYS A 16 13.80 -21.04 18.18
CA LYS A 16 12.93 -22.07 17.59
C LYS A 16 11.94 -22.65 18.60
N CYS A 17 12.38 -22.92 19.83
CA CYS A 17 11.50 -23.35 20.92
C CYS A 17 10.46 -22.28 21.24
N GLN A 18 10.87 -21.01 21.34
CA GLN A 18 9.97 -19.89 21.60
C GLN A 18 8.93 -19.72 20.49
N VAL A 19 9.34 -19.81 19.22
CA VAL A 19 8.44 -19.74 18.07
C VAL A 19 7.32 -20.78 18.13
N GLN A 20 7.65 -22.01 18.55
CA GLN A 20 6.66 -23.07 18.68
C GLN A 20 5.67 -22.74 19.81
N ALA A 21 6.16 -22.25 20.96
CA ALA A 21 5.32 -21.83 22.08
C ALA A 21 4.40 -20.65 21.70
N ASP A 22 4.94 -19.65 21.00
CA ASP A 22 4.18 -18.48 20.54
C ASP A 22 3.08 -18.88 19.55
N ALA A 23 3.38 -19.80 18.63
CA ALA A 23 2.40 -20.28 17.66
C ALA A 23 1.25 -21.05 18.35
N GLU A 24 1.58 -21.90 19.32
CA GLU A 24 0.61 -22.61 20.14
C GLU A 24 -0.29 -21.64 20.92
N ASP A 25 0.30 -20.66 21.63
CA ASP A 25 -0.49 -19.67 22.37
C ASP A 25 -1.39 -18.84 21.44
N TYR A 26 -0.87 -18.39 20.30
CA TYR A 26 -1.63 -17.62 19.33
C TYR A 26 -2.84 -18.42 18.80
N VAL A 27 -2.64 -19.66 18.37
CA VAL A 27 -3.72 -20.53 17.88
C VAL A 27 -4.76 -20.77 18.98
N GLN A 28 -4.33 -21.12 20.19
CA GLN A 28 -5.26 -21.32 21.31
C GLN A 28 -6.03 -20.04 21.64
N GLY A 29 -5.39 -18.88 21.58
CA GLY A 29 -6.01 -17.58 21.72
C GLY A 29 -7.08 -17.32 20.66
N ARG A 30 -6.80 -17.63 19.39
CA ARG A 30 -7.79 -17.52 18.30
C ARG A 30 -8.96 -18.49 18.46
N VAL A 31 -8.71 -19.72 18.89
CA VAL A 31 -9.77 -20.69 19.17
C VAL A 31 -10.68 -20.19 20.30
N ARG A 32 -10.11 -19.67 21.40
CA ARG A 32 -10.89 -19.04 22.47
C ARG A 32 -11.74 -17.88 21.95
N GLN A 33 -11.14 -16.99 21.15
CA GLN A 33 -11.85 -15.85 20.56
C GLN A 33 -13.00 -16.30 19.65
N LEU A 34 -12.77 -17.25 18.73
CA LEU A 34 -13.79 -17.75 17.81
C LEU A 34 -14.95 -18.42 18.55
N ARG A 35 -14.68 -19.19 19.62
CA ARG A 35 -15.74 -19.78 20.46
C ARG A 35 -16.61 -18.71 21.11
N GLN A 36 -15.99 -17.65 21.64
CA GLN A 36 -16.72 -16.51 22.21
C GLN A 36 -17.57 -15.81 21.15
N LEU A 37 -17.00 -15.51 19.98
CA LEU A 37 -17.75 -14.88 18.88
C LEU A 37 -18.91 -15.76 18.39
N GLN A 38 -18.69 -17.06 18.24
CA GLN A 38 -19.75 -18.01 17.84
C GLN A 38 -20.95 -17.96 18.78
N SER A 39 -20.72 -17.88 20.10
CA SER A 39 -21.80 -17.76 21.09
C SER A 39 -22.62 -16.48 20.96
N ALA A 40 -22.01 -15.38 20.48
CA ALA A 40 -22.69 -14.10 20.27
C ALA A 40 -23.35 -13.97 18.88
N MET A 41 -22.82 -14.68 17.87
CA MET A 41 -23.25 -14.58 16.46
C MET A 41 -24.26 -15.66 16.04
N GLY A 42 -24.60 -16.61 16.92
CA GLY A 42 -25.61 -17.62 16.63
C GLY A 42 -25.12 -18.66 15.62
N SER A 43 -25.78 -18.77 14.46
CA SER A 43 -25.49 -19.78 13.44
C SER A 43 -24.42 -19.36 12.41
N GLN A 44 -24.03 -18.08 12.39
CA GLN A 44 -23.02 -17.60 11.45
C GLN A 44 -21.62 -17.95 11.97
N PRO A 45 -20.76 -18.61 11.17
CA PRO A 45 -19.39 -18.89 11.58
C PRO A 45 -18.60 -17.58 11.68
N PRO A 46 -17.92 -17.30 12.81
CA PRO A 46 -17.12 -16.11 12.96
C PRO A 46 -15.87 -16.17 12.07
N LEU A 47 -15.50 -15.02 11.51
CA LEU A 47 -14.27 -14.82 10.75
C LEU A 47 -13.41 -13.79 11.49
N VAL A 48 -12.16 -14.13 11.77
CA VAL A 48 -11.17 -13.21 12.33
C VAL A 48 -10.18 -12.85 11.23
N VAL A 49 -10.09 -11.56 10.91
CA VAL A 49 -9.10 -11.01 9.99
C VAL A 49 -8.03 -10.30 10.80
N ALA A 50 -6.77 -10.73 10.67
CA ALA A 50 -5.62 -10.16 11.35
C ALA A 50 -4.61 -9.65 10.32
N PRO A 51 -4.69 -8.38 9.89
CA PRO A 51 -3.74 -7.79 8.95
C PRO A 51 -2.44 -7.39 9.67
N PHE A 52 -1.32 -7.59 8.99
CA PHE A 52 0.02 -7.22 9.43
C PHE A 52 0.83 -6.74 8.22
N ASP A 53 1.80 -5.86 8.45
CA ASP A 53 2.81 -5.54 7.45
C ASP A 53 3.67 -6.77 7.16
N ALA A 54 3.96 -7.06 5.89
CA ALA A 54 4.71 -8.25 5.50
C ALA A 54 6.13 -8.26 6.09
N GLU A 55 6.76 -7.09 6.18
CA GLU A 55 8.10 -6.92 6.75
C GLU A 55 8.18 -7.24 8.24
N LEU A 56 7.04 -7.30 8.95
CA LEU A 56 7.02 -7.80 10.32
C LEU A 56 7.64 -9.20 10.37
N PHE A 57 7.30 -10.07 9.42
CA PHE A 57 7.71 -11.46 9.43
C PHE A 57 9.02 -11.66 8.63
N GLY A 58 10.15 -11.49 9.31
CA GLY A 58 11.49 -11.83 8.82
C GLY A 58 12.45 -10.65 8.84
N HIS A 59 11.94 -9.42 8.71
CA HIS A 59 12.77 -8.21 8.80
C HIS A 59 12.75 -7.63 10.21
N TRP A 60 11.58 -7.25 10.73
CA TRP A 60 11.45 -6.70 12.09
C TRP A 60 11.44 -7.78 13.17
N TRP A 61 10.80 -8.91 12.88
CA TRP A 61 10.84 -10.11 13.70
C TRP A 61 11.44 -11.24 12.88
N TYR A 62 12.71 -11.56 13.16
CA TYR A 62 13.51 -12.49 12.37
C TYR A 62 12.86 -13.87 12.22
N GLU A 63 12.30 -14.42 13.29
CA GLU A 63 11.67 -15.73 13.29
C GLU A 63 10.25 -15.74 12.73
N GLY A 64 9.70 -14.59 12.34
CA GLY A 64 8.34 -14.45 11.86
C GLY A 64 7.91 -15.46 10.78
N PRO A 65 8.74 -15.78 9.75
CA PRO A 65 8.41 -16.81 8.78
C PRO A 65 8.29 -18.21 9.39
N GLN A 66 9.14 -18.54 10.37
CA GLN A 66 9.08 -19.81 11.10
C GLN A 66 7.83 -19.88 11.98
N PHE A 67 7.45 -18.76 12.60
CA PHE A 67 6.20 -18.62 13.33
C PHE A 67 4.99 -18.82 12.43
N LEU A 68 4.93 -18.17 11.26
CA LEU A 68 3.85 -18.41 10.29
C LEU A 68 3.79 -19.90 9.91
N ALA A 69 4.92 -20.54 9.60
CA ALA A 69 4.96 -21.97 9.30
C ALA A 69 4.51 -22.85 10.49
N ALA A 70 4.81 -22.47 11.72
CA ALA A 70 4.32 -23.14 12.93
C ALA A 70 2.80 -22.97 13.10
N LEU A 71 2.27 -21.78 12.87
CA LEU A 71 0.82 -21.53 12.89
C LEU A 71 0.07 -22.43 11.90
N TRP A 72 0.56 -22.57 10.66
CA TRP A 72 -0.04 -23.44 9.65
C TRP A 72 -0.04 -24.93 10.05
N ARG A 73 0.95 -25.37 10.83
CA ARG A 73 1.02 -26.74 11.36
C ARG A 73 0.13 -26.95 12.59
N GLU A 74 0.02 -25.93 13.45
CA GLU A 74 -0.70 -26.03 14.72
C GLU A 74 -2.20 -25.82 14.58
N ALA A 75 -2.63 -24.90 13.71
CA ALA A 75 -4.04 -24.57 13.53
C ALA A 75 -4.95 -25.80 13.27
N PRO A 76 -4.61 -26.75 12.37
CA PRO A 76 -5.45 -27.93 12.14
C PRO A 76 -5.59 -28.83 13.37
N ARG A 77 -4.57 -28.91 14.24
CA ARG A 77 -4.61 -29.72 15.48
C ARG A 77 -5.66 -29.19 16.46
N GLN A 78 -5.87 -27.86 16.43
CA GLN A 78 -6.87 -27.18 17.26
C GLN A 78 -8.20 -26.95 16.51
N GLN A 79 -8.40 -27.61 15.35
CA GLN A 79 -9.57 -27.46 14.47
C GLN A 79 -9.78 -26.03 13.95
N LEU A 80 -8.74 -25.20 13.99
CA LEU A 80 -8.73 -23.86 13.42
C LEU A 80 -8.48 -23.97 11.90
N ARG A 81 -9.30 -23.29 11.11
CA ARG A 81 -9.20 -23.30 9.65
C ARG A 81 -8.77 -21.92 9.14
N PHE A 82 -7.73 -21.91 8.34
CA PHE A 82 -7.41 -20.76 7.50
C PHE A 82 -8.22 -20.79 6.21
N THR A 83 -8.57 -19.61 5.72
CA THR A 83 -9.35 -19.44 4.50
C THR A 83 -8.94 -18.15 3.81
N THR A 84 -9.39 -17.95 2.59
CA THR A 84 -9.23 -16.67 1.87
C THR A 84 -10.53 -15.89 1.95
N LEU A 85 -10.44 -14.55 1.89
CA LEU A 85 -11.62 -13.70 1.86
C LEU A 85 -12.53 -14.00 0.65
N ARG A 86 -11.94 -14.37 -0.49
CA ARG A 86 -12.67 -14.83 -1.67
C ARG A 86 -13.54 -16.03 -1.36
N ARG A 87 -12.97 -17.08 -0.76
CA ARG A 87 -13.71 -18.30 -0.42
C ARG A 87 -14.84 -18.03 0.57
N CYS A 88 -14.59 -17.18 1.57
CA CYS A 88 -15.64 -16.75 2.49
C CYS A 88 -16.82 -16.08 1.79
N LEU A 89 -16.59 -15.32 0.71
CA LEU A 89 -17.67 -14.69 -0.07
C LEU A 89 -18.38 -15.67 -1.01
N GLU A 90 -17.66 -16.65 -1.56
CA GLU A 90 -18.22 -17.72 -2.39
C GLU A 90 -19.21 -18.60 -1.62
N ASP A 91 -19.00 -18.78 -0.32
CA ASP A 91 -19.91 -19.48 0.59
C ASP A 91 -21.23 -18.68 0.86
N SER A 92 -21.43 -17.54 0.18
CA SER A 92 -22.63 -16.69 0.22
C SER A 92 -23.12 -16.38 1.64
N PRO A 93 -22.26 -15.78 2.50
CA PRO A 93 -22.62 -15.48 3.88
C PRO A 93 -23.72 -14.43 3.93
N GLN A 94 -24.49 -14.43 5.01
CA GLN A 94 -25.37 -13.31 5.32
C GLN A 94 -24.50 -12.10 5.69
N LEU A 95 -24.45 -11.12 4.78
CA LEU A 95 -23.67 -9.89 4.97
C LEU A 95 -24.59 -8.75 5.37
N GLN A 96 -24.22 -8.06 6.46
CA GLN A 96 -24.86 -6.80 6.80
C GLN A 96 -24.42 -5.72 5.81
N LEU A 97 -25.40 -5.00 5.25
CA LEU A 97 -25.12 -3.77 4.51
C LEU A 97 -24.76 -2.67 5.49
N CYS A 98 -23.57 -2.10 5.32
CA CYS A 98 -23.11 -0.98 6.13
C CYS A 98 -22.44 0.08 5.25
N ARG A 99 -22.40 1.32 5.77
CA ARG A 99 -21.66 2.42 5.16
C ARG A 99 -20.50 2.76 6.09
N PRO A 100 -19.26 2.34 5.77
CA PRO A 100 -18.10 2.68 6.59
C PRO A 100 -17.93 4.20 6.69
N ALA A 101 -17.60 4.68 7.89
CA ALA A 101 -17.15 6.06 8.07
C ALA A 101 -15.73 6.24 7.51
N PRO A 102 -15.33 7.45 7.09
CA PRO A 102 -13.95 7.73 6.71
C PRO A 102 -13.00 7.39 7.86
N SER A 103 -12.07 6.48 7.61
CA SER A 103 -11.12 6.01 8.60
C SER A 103 -9.83 5.52 7.94
N SER A 104 -8.83 5.22 8.77
CA SER A 104 -7.63 4.49 8.38
C SER A 104 -7.24 3.53 9.50
N TRP A 105 -6.32 2.62 9.24
CA TRP A 105 -5.65 1.81 10.26
C TRP A 105 -4.43 2.51 10.91
N GLY A 106 -4.18 3.78 10.56
CA GLY A 106 -3.08 4.56 11.12
C GLY A 106 -3.39 5.10 12.51
N GLN A 107 -2.44 5.86 13.07
CA GLN A 107 -2.58 6.45 14.41
C GLN A 107 -3.86 7.30 14.50
N GLY A 108 -4.68 7.02 15.52
CA GLY A 108 -5.94 7.72 15.77
C GLY A 108 -7.10 7.28 14.87
N GLY A 109 -6.90 6.38 13.91
CA GLY A 109 -7.98 5.80 13.11
C GLY A 109 -8.51 6.68 11.98
N TYR A 110 -7.84 7.80 11.67
CA TYR A 110 -8.26 8.79 10.67
C TYR A 110 -7.11 9.17 9.72
N HIS A 111 -7.26 10.26 8.97
CA HIS A 111 -6.29 10.69 7.96
C HIS A 111 -5.14 11.54 8.51
N GLY A 112 -5.15 11.89 9.81
CA GLY A 112 -4.19 12.83 10.40
C GLY A 112 -2.72 12.41 10.27
N TYR A 113 -2.44 11.13 10.09
CA TYR A 113 -1.09 10.66 9.81
C TYR A 113 -0.60 11.06 8.41
N TRP A 114 -1.49 11.07 7.41
CA TRP A 114 -1.17 11.40 6.02
C TRP A 114 -1.49 12.84 5.61
N LEU A 115 -2.28 13.55 6.43
CA LEU A 115 -2.65 14.94 6.23
C LEU A 115 -2.51 15.72 7.55
N ASN A 116 -1.44 16.50 7.64
CA ASN A 116 -1.14 17.38 8.77
C ASN A 116 -0.18 18.49 8.34
N GLU A 117 0.22 19.34 9.28
CA GLU A 117 1.04 20.53 9.02
C GLU A 117 2.38 20.23 8.34
N THR A 118 2.95 19.02 8.52
CA THR A 118 4.24 18.65 7.92
C THR A 118 4.17 18.33 6.42
N ASN A 119 2.99 17.96 5.91
CA ASN A 119 2.82 17.45 4.55
C ASN A 119 1.65 18.10 3.78
N ALA A 120 0.83 18.94 4.42
CA ALA A 120 -0.33 19.57 3.79
C ALA A 120 0.00 20.37 2.52
N TRP A 121 1.23 20.88 2.41
CA TRP A 121 1.73 21.61 1.24
C TRP A 121 1.79 20.74 -0.03
N ALA A 122 1.92 19.41 0.09
CA ALA A 122 2.02 18.48 -1.03
C ALA A 122 0.66 18.21 -1.68
N VAL A 123 -0.43 18.25 -0.92
CA VAL A 123 -1.78 17.93 -1.40
C VAL A 123 -2.24 18.85 -2.54
N PRO A 124 -2.08 20.20 -2.47
CA PRO A 124 -2.38 21.07 -3.60
C PRO A 124 -1.56 20.76 -4.86
N LEU A 125 -0.29 20.35 -4.71
CA LEU A 125 0.54 19.96 -5.84
C LEU A 125 -0.02 18.69 -6.51
N TRP A 126 -0.31 17.66 -5.72
CA TRP A 126 -0.90 16.41 -6.22
C TRP A 126 -2.21 16.63 -6.93
N HIS A 127 -3.08 17.47 -6.37
CA HIS A 127 -4.38 17.78 -6.95
C HIS A 127 -4.24 18.50 -8.30
N ARG A 128 -3.36 19.52 -8.38
CA ARG A 128 -3.11 20.23 -9.64
C ARG A 128 -2.52 19.31 -10.72
N CYS A 129 -1.54 18.48 -10.36
CA CYS A 129 -0.96 17.53 -11.31
C CYS A 129 -1.97 16.47 -11.77
N GLY A 130 -2.84 15.98 -10.86
CA GLY A 130 -3.94 15.07 -11.20
C GLY A 130 -4.91 15.67 -12.23
N LEU A 131 -5.41 16.88 -11.97
CA LEU A 131 -6.27 17.59 -12.91
C LEU A 131 -5.58 17.87 -14.26
N ARG A 132 -4.28 18.17 -14.25
CA ARG A 132 -3.51 18.36 -15.49
C ARG A 132 -3.38 17.05 -16.27
N MET A 133 -3.16 15.93 -15.59
CA MET A 133 -3.06 14.61 -16.22
C MET A 133 -4.36 14.20 -16.90
N GLU A 134 -5.52 14.44 -16.27
CA GLU A 134 -6.83 14.20 -16.88
C GLU A 134 -7.00 15.00 -18.18
N ARG A 135 -6.63 16.30 -18.18
CA ARG A 135 -6.69 17.14 -19.39
C ARG A 135 -5.76 16.63 -20.48
N LEU A 136 -4.51 16.29 -20.14
CA LEU A 136 -3.54 15.75 -21.09
C LEU A 136 -4.02 14.41 -21.67
N ALA A 137 -4.62 13.55 -20.85
CA ALA A 137 -5.18 12.28 -21.30
C ALA A 137 -6.37 12.49 -22.25
N ALA A 138 -7.26 13.43 -21.94
CA ALA A 138 -8.37 13.79 -22.82
C ALA A 138 -7.88 14.33 -24.18
N THR A 139 -6.88 15.21 -24.19
CA THR A 139 -6.36 15.83 -25.42
C THR A 139 -5.46 14.89 -26.22
N HIS A 140 -4.60 14.12 -25.55
CA HIS A 140 -3.51 13.37 -26.21
C HIS A 140 -3.66 11.84 -26.17
N GLY A 141 -4.61 11.30 -25.39
CA GLY A 141 -4.74 9.86 -25.16
C GLY A 141 -5.00 9.02 -26.43
N HIS A 142 -5.58 9.63 -27.46
CA HIS A 142 -5.81 8.98 -28.76
C HIS A 142 -4.61 9.07 -29.72
N HIS A 143 -3.67 9.99 -29.49
CA HIS A 143 -2.53 10.23 -30.37
C HIS A 143 -1.41 9.22 -30.11
N LYS A 144 -1.28 8.21 -30.97
CA LYS A 144 -0.28 7.12 -30.83
C LYS A 144 1.14 7.62 -30.55
N GLN A 145 1.58 8.68 -31.22
CA GLN A 145 2.93 9.25 -31.09
C GLN A 145 3.19 9.86 -29.71
N ARG A 146 2.16 10.38 -29.03
CA ARG A 146 2.27 11.05 -27.72
C ARG A 146 2.05 10.10 -26.54
N LYS A 147 1.62 8.86 -26.79
CA LYS A 147 1.32 7.88 -25.73
C LYS A 147 2.51 7.55 -24.85
N HIS A 148 3.74 7.58 -25.37
CA HIS A 148 4.93 7.28 -24.58
C HIS A 148 5.18 8.38 -23.52
N LEU A 149 5.23 9.65 -23.92
CA LEU A 149 5.32 10.80 -23.00
C LEU A 149 4.17 10.82 -21.99
N LEU A 150 2.95 10.56 -22.45
CA LEU A 150 1.76 10.57 -21.58
C LEU A 150 1.82 9.43 -20.54
N ARG A 151 2.36 8.27 -20.89
CA ARG A 151 2.62 7.18 -19.94
C ARG A 151 3.70 7.54 -18.94
N GLN A 152 4.79 8.17 -19.38
CA GLN A 152 5.83 8.60 -18.45
C GLN A 152 5.30 9.67 -17.49
N ALA A 153 4.53 10.66 -17.99
CA ALA A 153 3.88 11.64 -17.13
C ALA A 153 2.94 10.97 -16.11
N ALA A 154 2.19 9.96 -16.51
CA ALA A 154 1.35 9.20 -15.58
C ALA A 154 2.18 8.46 -14.50
N ARG A 155 3.36 7.92 -14.83
CA ARG A 155 4.26 7.30 -13.84
C ARG A 155 4.78 8.33 -12.84
N GLU A 156 5.24 9.49 -13.32
CA GLU A 156 5.67 10.58 -12.45
C GLU A 156 4.54 11.02 -11.51
N LEU A 157 3.31 11.11 -12.01
CA LEU A 157 2.15 11.43 -11.17
C LEU A 157 1.90 10.34 -10.11
N LEU A 158 1.96 9.06 -10.47
CA LEU A 158 1.77 7.96 -9.51
C LEU A 158 2.85 7.94 -8.43
N LEU A 159 4.11 8.14 -8.82
CA LEU A 159 5.24 8.24 -7.90
C LEU A 159 5.10 9.47 -6.98
N LEU A 160 4.72 10.63 -7.53
CA LEU A 160 4.43 11.83 -6.78
C LEU A 160 3.33 11.62 -5.72
N GLN A 161 2.33 10.79 -6.02
CA GLN A 161 1.16 10.54 -5.17
C GLN A 161 1.33 9.38 -4.18
N SER A 162 2.53 8.81 -4.04
CA SER A 162 2.74 7.77 -3.02
C SER A 162 2.44 8.29 -1.62
N SER A 163 1.62 7.55 -0.87
CA SER A 163 1.32 7.85 0.53
C SER A 163 2.54 7.74 1.45
N ASP A 164 3.58 7.02 1.01
CA ASP A 164 4.82 6.85 1.77
C ASP A 164 5.51 8.19 2.02
N TRP A 165 5.42 9.13 1.08
CA TRP A 165 6.00 10.47 1.28
C TRP A 165 5.34 11.20 2.45
N SER A 166 4.01 11.18 2.52
CA SER A 166 3.28 11.75 3.65
C SER A 166 3.60 11.03 4.97
N PHE A 167 3.77 9.71 4.93
CA PHE A 167 4.13 8.90 6.09
C PHE A 167 5.53 9.27 6.60
N ILE A 168 6.53 9.31 5.74
CA ILE A 168 7.94 9.65 6.05
C ILE A 168 8.04 11.08 6.59
N LEU A 169 7.33 12.03 5.99
CA LEU A 169 7.28 13.42 6.48
C LEU A 169 6.70 13.52 7.89
N ARG A 170 5.68 12.70 8.19
CA ARG A 170 5.05 12.66 9.52
C ARG A 170 5.88 11.90 10.55
N SER A 171 6.49 10.78 10.20
CA SER A 171 7.32 9.97 11.10
C SER A 171 8.61 10.68 11.50
N GLY A 172 9.06 11.66 10.70
CA GLY A 172 10.30 12.41 10.94
C GLY A 172 11.56 11.65 10.50
N THR A 173 11.43 10.47 9.92
CA THR A 173 12.55 9.70 9.36
C THR A 173 12.88 10.25 7.99
N THR A 174 14.17 10.48 7.66
CA THR A 174 14.62 10.81 6.29
C THR A 174 13.75 11.87 5.55
N THR A 175 13.24 12.88 6.26
CA THR A 175 12.22 13.80 5.69
C THR A 175 12.70 14.58 4.46
N ASP A 176 14.00 14.88 4.38
CA ASP A 176 14.58 15.58 3.23
C ASP A 176 14.51 14.73 1.95
N LEU A 177 14.71 13.42 2.07
CA LEU A 177 14.53 12.48 0.96
C LEU A 177 13.08 12.53 0.45
N ALA A 178 12.08 12.48 1.35
CA ALA A 178 10.68 12.54 0.92
C ALA A 178 10.34 13.88 0.22
N ARG A 179 10.87 15.01 0.71
CA ARG A 179 10.69 16.31 0.04
C ARG A 179 11.32 16.29 -1.35
N GLU A 180 12.57 15.81 -1.46
CA GLU A 180 13.28 15.70 -2.73
C GLU A 180 12.51 14.85 -3.74
N GLN A 181 11.99 13.69 -3.32
CA GLN A 181 11.20 12.81 -4.17
C GLN A 181 9.91 13.48 -4.67
N ILE A 182 9.16 14.16 -3.79
CA ILE A 182 7.95 14.90 -4.19
C ILE A 182 8.30 15.99 -5.22
N HIS A 183 9.35 16.77 -4.97
CA HIS A 183 9.77 17.83 -5.88
C HIS A 183 10.23 17.26 -7.22
N ARG A 184 11.07 16.23 -7.21
CA ARG A 184 11.62 15.58 -8.40
C ARG A 184 10.53 15.02 -9.32
N HIS A 185 9.60 14.23 -8.77
CA HIS A 185 8.50 13.68 -9.57
C HIS A 185 7.52 14.77 -10.02
N GLY A 186 7.32 15.81 -9.19
CA GLY A 186 6.56 17.00 -9.58
C GLY A 186 7.17 17.72 -10.79
N GLU A 187 8.47 18.00 -10.76
CA GLU A 187 9.20 18.69 -11.83
C GLU A 187 9.25 17.85 -13.11
N ARG A 188 9.55 16.55 -13.00
CA ARG A 188 9.52 15.61 -14.14
C ARG A 188 8.13 15.56 -14.78
N PHE A 189 7.08 15.47 -13.97
CA PHE A 189 5.69 15.53 -14.46
C PHE A 189 5.43 16.83 -15.23
N GLN A 190 5.80 17.99 -14.68
CA GLN A 190 5.54 19.26 -15.34
C GLN A 190 6.32 19.40 -16.65
N ALA A 191 7.58 18.98 -16.70
CA ALA A 191 8.37 19.01 -17.93
C ALA A 191 7.75 18.15 -19.04
N LEU A 192 7.26 16.95 -18.71
CA LEU A 192 6.57 16.07 -19.65
C LEU A 192 5.21 16.65 -20.09
N ALA A 193 4.48 17.28 -19.16
CA ALA A 193 3.22 17.93 -19.43
C ALA A 193 3.38 19.14 -20.36
N ASP A 194 4.39 19.98 -20.12
CA ASP A 194 4.73 21.14 -20.96
C ASP A 194 5.16 20.70 -22.37
N ALA A 195 5.90 19.60 -22.48
CA ALA A 195 6.26 19.01 -23.77
C ALA A 195 5.04 18.50 -24.56
N LEU A 196 4.06 17.91 -23.87
CA LEU A 196 2.80 17.48 -24.46
C LEU A 196 1.99 18.69 -24.95
N ASP A 197 1.84 19.73 -24.13
CA ASP A 197 1.06 20.92 -24.48
C ASP A 197 1.70 21.70 -25.64
N SER A 198 3.01 21.95 -25.58
CA SER A 198 3.74 22.69 -26.62
C SER A 198 4.00 21.88 -27.89
N GLY A 199 3.96 20.54 -27.81
CA GLY A 199 4.38 19.65 -28.87
C GLY A 199 5.90 19.60 -29.09
N GLN A 200 6.70 20.30 -28.27
CA GLN A 200 8.15 20.24 -28.31
C GLN A 200 8.64 19.10 -27.42
N ALA A 201 9.38 18.15 -27.99
CA ALA A 201 9.90 17.02 -27.24
C ALA A 201 10.95 17.47 -26.21
N PRO A 202 11.00 16.87 -25.01
CA PRO A 202 12.07 17.13 -24.06
C PRO A 202 13.41 16.61 -24.62
N PRO A 203 14.55 17.05 -24.08
CA PRO A 203 15.86 16.56 -24.51
C PRO A 203 15.92 15.02 -24.50
N PRO A 204 16.29 14.35 -25.61
CA PRO A 204 16.21 12.89 -25.70
C PRO A 204 17.02 12.15 -24.63
N ALA A 205 18.19 12.69 -24.27
CA ALA A 205 19.02 12.11 -23.21
C ALA A 205 18.37 12.19 -21.83
N TRP A 206 17.68 13.30 -21.53
CA TRP A 206 16.94 13.47 -20.29
C TRP A 206 15.74 12.53 -20.22
N LEU A 207 14.94 12.47 -21.28
CA LEU A 207 13.77 11.58 -21.33
C LEU A 207 14.17 10.12 -21.13
N LYS A 208 15.22 9.68 -21.82
CA LYS A 208 15.75 8.32 -21.68
C LYS A 208 16.21 8.02 -20.25
N ALA A 209 16.83 8.99 -19.57
CA ALA A 209 17.25 8.82 -18.18
C ALA A 209 16.04 8.69 -17.24
N VAL A 210 15.03 9.56 -17.41
CA VAL A 210 13.77 9.50 -16.66
C VAL A 210 13.05 8.17 -16.88
N GLU A 211 12.87 7.76 -18.13
CA GLU A 211 12.22 6.48 -18.47
C GLU A 211 13.00 5.26 -17.98
N ALA A 212 14.32 5.36 -17.82
CA ALA A 212 15.15 4.27 -17.28
C ALA A 212 15.05 4.18 -15.76
N GLU A 213 15.04 5.33 -15.07
CA GLU A 213 14.94 5.42 -13.61
C GLU A 213 13.51 5.11 -13.13
N ASP A 214 12.52 5.79 -13.69
CA ASP A 214 11.11 5.73 -13.30
C ASP A 214 10.31 4.83 -14.26
N ASN A 215 10.74 3.56 -14.34
CA ASN A 215 10.26 2.58 -15.33
C ASN A 215 9.11 1.68 -14.85
N LEU A 216 8.51 1.98 -13.70
CA LEU A 216 7.40 1.21 -13.13
C LEU A 216 6.20 1.15 -14.11
N PHE A 217 5.49 0.03 -14.13
CA PHE A 217 4.32 -0.18 -14.98
C PHE A 217 4.65 0.01 -16.48
N PRO A 218 5.41 -0.92 -17.11
CA PRO A 218 5.72 -0.85 -18.53
C PRO A 218 4.46 -0.76 -19.40
N ASP A 219 3.41 -1.49 -19.02
CA ASP A 219 2.13 -1.58 -19.72
C ASP A 219 1.05 -0.63 -19.16
N LEU A 220 1.46 0.48 -18.52
CA LEU A 220 0.53 1.42 -17.90
C LEU A 220 -0.60 1.82 -18.87
N HIS A 221 -1.82 1.48 -18.46
CA HIS A 221 -3.05 1.80 -19.18
C HIS A 221 -3.53 3.19 -18.80
N LEU A 222 -3.70 4.07 -19.78
CA LEU A 222 -4.16 5.45 -19.58
C LEU A 222 -5.67 5.58 -19.33
N LYS A 223 -6.42 4.48 -19.41
CA LYS A 223 -7.88 4.45 -19.29
C LYS A 223 -8.42 5.17 -18.04
N PRO A 224 -7.79 5.06 -16.84
CA PRO A 224 -8.28 5.74 -15.65
C PRO A 224 -8.31 7.28 -15.75
N TRP A 225 -7.48 7.88 -16.61
CA TRP A 225 -7.44 9.33 -16.82
C TRP A 225 -8.20 9.79 -18.07
N LEU A 226 -8.69 8.85 -18.89
CA LEU A 226 -9.53 9.22 -20.03
C LEU A 226 -10.90 9.66 -19.52
N PRO A 227 -11.50 10.69 -20.13
CA PRO A 227 -12.85 11.10 -19.78
C PRO A 227 -13.80 9.90 -19.90
N ALA A 228 -14.69 9.74 -18.92
CA ALA A 228 -15.73 8.73 -19.02
C ALA A 228 -16.53 8.99 -20.31
N PRO A 229 -16.91 7.94 -21.07
CA PRO A 229 -17.83 8.12 -22.17
C PRO A 229 -19.09 8.79 -21.63
N SER A 230 -19.51 9.89 -22.26
CA SER A 230 -20.78 10.53 -21.92
C SER A 230 -21.87 9.46 -21.96
N ARG A 231 -22.55 9.22 -20.84
CA ARG A 231 -23.77 8.41 -20.86
C ARG A 231 -24.75 9.16 -21.78
N PRO A 232 -25.29 8.53 -22.85
CA PRO A 232 -26.37 9.16 -23.59
C PRO A 232 -27.50 9.46 -22.60
N ALA A 233 -28.04 10.68 -22.72
CA ALA A 233 -29.23 11.10 -21.98
C ALA A 233 -30.43 10.22 -22.31
#